data_AF-A0A078GHU2-F1
#
_entry.id   AF-A0A078GHU2-F1
#
_cell.length_a   1.000
_cell.length_b   1.000
_cell.length_c   1.000
_cell.angle_alpha   90.00
_cell.angle_beta   90.00
_cell.angle_gamma   90.00
#
_symmetry.space_group_name_H-M   'P 1'
#
loop_
_entity.id
_entity.type
_entity.pdbx_description
1 polymer ?
#
loop_
_entity_poly.entity_id
_entity_poly.type
_entity_poly.pdbx_seq_one_letter_code
_entity_poly.pdbx_strand_id
1 'polypeptide(L)'
;MNQLKYHHMKNSTSREELLLISEQIKDVGTGLDVDVIDGNLNRRRYEDRSGQAEKCVICLDELKYNDDASKLACGHDFHFECIKNWLIVHT
;
A
#
# COMPACT_ATOMS: atom_id res chain seq x y z
N MET A 1 -41.94 -21.36 28.57
CA MET A 1 -40.63 -21.85 29.05
C MET A 1 -39.69 -21.94 27.85
N ASN A 2 -38.52 -21.30 27.97
CA ASN A 2 -37.31 -21.36 27.14
C ASN A 2 -37.42 -21.17 25.62
N GLN A 3 -36.97 -20.04 25.06
CA GLN A 3 -35.57 -19.66 24.80
C GLN A 3 -34.82 -20.70 23.97
N LEU A 4 -34.43 -20.33 22.73
CA LEU A 4 -33.13 -20.64 22.12
C LEU A 4 -32.86 -19.73 20.90
N LYS A 5 -32.11 -18.65 21.18
CA LYS A 5 -30.99 -18.07 20.41
C LYS A 5 -31.27 -17.29 19.12
N TYR A 6 -31.38 -15.98 19.32
CA TYR A 6 -30.71 -14.97 18.50
C TYR A 6 -29.27 -15.40 18.17
N HIS A 7 -28.95 -15.61 16.89
CA HIS A 7 -27.62 -15.33 16.33
C HIS A 7 -27.67 -15.55 14.82
N HIS A 8 -28.08 -14.55 14.06
CA HIS A 8 -27.46 -14.20 12.78
C HIS A 8 -27.92 -12.80 12.45
N MET A 9 -27.04 -11.87 12.81
CA MET A 9 -27.06 -10.44 12.56
C MET A 9 -27.44 -10.15 11.11
N LYS A 10 -28.65 -9.61 10.89
CA LYS A 10 -29.03 -9.03 9.60
C LYS A 10 -28.32 -7.69 9.48
N ASN A 11 -27.13 -7.66 8.89
CA ASN A 11 -26.57 -6.40 8.44
C ASN A 11 -27.21 -6.06 7.08
N SER A 12 -28.42 -5.50 7.11
CA SER A 12 -29.00 -4.90 5.91
C SER A 12 -28.44 -3.49 5.78
N THR A 13 -27.14 -3.39 5.49
CA THR A 13 -26.54 -2.08 5.23
C THR A 13 -27.25 -1.49 4.02
N SER A 14 -27.99 -0.42 4.24
CA SER A 14 -28.70 0.25 3.15
C SER A 14 -27.68 0.98 2.26
N ARG A 15 -28.02 1.20 0.99
CA ARG A 15 -27.17 1.99 0.07
C ARG A 15 -26.86 3.38 0.63
N GLU A 16 -27.78 3.94 1.41
CA GLU A 16 -27.64 5.25 2.07
C GLU A 16 -26.61 5.20 3.19
N GLU A 17 -26.62 4.15 4.02
CA GLU A 17 -25.59 3.94 5.04
C GLU A 17 -24.19 3.77 4.44
N LEU A 18 -24.06 3.08 3.29
CA LEU A 18 -22.80 2.97 2.55
C LEU A 18 -22.30 4.31 2.01
N LEU A 19 -23.22 5.18 1.56
CA LEU A 19 -22.88 6.52 1.08
C LEU A 19 -22.35 7.39 2.23
N LEU A 20 -22.99 7.34 3.40
CA LEU A 20 -22.54 8.04 4.60
C LEU A 20 -21.14 7.58 5.05
N ILE A 21 -20.88 6.26 5.01
CA ILE A 21 -19.55 5.71 5.33
C ILE A 21 -18.51 6.21 4.30
N SER A 22 -18.85 6.23 3.01
CA SER A 22 -17.93 6.70 1.96
C SER A 22 -17.59 8.19 2.06
N GLU A 23 -18.51 9.03 2.53
CA GLU A 23 -18.29 10.47 2.73
C GLU A 23 -17.46 10.76 3.98
N GLN A 24 -17.50 9.87 4.97
CA GLN A 24 -16.78 9.99 6.22
C GLN A 24 -15.36 9.41 6.16
N ILE A 25 -15.09 8.49 5.24
CA ILE A 25 -13.72 8.14 4.79
C ILE A 25 -13.25 9.25 3.84
N LYS A 26 -13.13 10.47 4.37
CA LYS A 26 -12.31 11.49 3.70
C LYS A 26 -10.88 11.00 3.76
N ASP A 27 -10.24 11.00 2.61
CA ASP A 27 -8.80 10.78 2.43
C ASP A 27 -8.05 11.45 3.58
N VAL A 28 -7.61 10.65 4.54
CA VAL A 28 -6.80 11.14 5.64
C VAL A 28 -5.42 11.20 5.02
N GLY A 29 -5.06 12.35 4.47
CA GLY A 29 -3.76 12.58 3.84
C GLY A 29 -2.65 12.46 4.87
N THR A 30 -2.32 11.24 5.25
CA THR A 30 -1.30 10.87 6.23
C THR A 30 0.06 10.60 5.57
N GLY A 31 0.13 10.76 4.25
CA GLY A 31 1.34 10.73 3.43
C GLY A 31 2.47 11.64 3.91
N LEU A 32 3.70 11.28 3.55
CA LEU A 32 4.88 12.09 3.81
C LEU A 32 5.00 13.22 2.79
N ASP A 33 5.62 14.32 3.23
CA ASP A 33 5.99 15.42 2.35
C ASP A 33 6.99 14.96 1.28
N VAL A 34 6.82 15.44 0.05
CA VAL A 34 7.66 15.06 -1.10
C VAL A 34 9.13 15.42 -0.86
N ASP A 35 9.43 16.54 -0.22
CA ASP A 35 10.80 16.96 0.07
C ASP A 35 11.46 16.00 1.07
N VAL A 36 10.68 15.49 2.04
CA VAL A 36 11.15 14.46 2.97
C VAL A 36 11.43 13.16 2.24
N ILE A 37 10.58 12.76 1.30
CA ILE A 37 10.79 11.55 0.50
C ILE A 37 12.04 11.70 -0.36
N ASP A 38 12.18 12.79 -1.11
CA ASP A 38 13.30 13.01 -2.02
C ASP A 38 14.65 13.15 -1.29
N GLY A 39 14.64 13.62 -0.04
CA GLY A 39 15.83 13.65 0.81
C GLY A 39 16.26 12.30 1.39
N ASN A 40 15.37 11.30 1.44
CA ASN A 40 15.62 10.02 2.14
C ASN A 40 15.52 8.78 1.24
N LEU A 41 14.79 8.86 0.12
CA LEU A 41 14.56 7.74 -0.78
C LEU A 41 15.64 7.69 -1.86
N ASN A 42 16.58 6.76 -1.71
CA ASN A 42 17.68 6.63 -2.66
C ASN A 42 17.24 5.89 -3.94
N ARG A 43 17.39 6.54 -5.10
CA ARG A 43 17.26 5.89 -6.41
C ARG A 43 18.54 5.09 -6.72
N ARG A 44 18.39 3.82 -7.06
CA ARG A 44 19.49 2.94 -7.49
C ARG A 44 19.07 2.08 -8.67
N ARG A 45 20.05 1.47 -9.35
CA ARG A 45 19.78 0.42 -10.33
C ARG A 45 19.68 -0.92 -9.62
N TYR A 46 18.68 -1.73 -9.98
CA TYR A 46 18.56 -3.09 -9.45
C TYR A 46 19.63 -3.99 -10.08
N GLU A 47 20.41 -4.67 -9.24
CA GLU A 47 21.64 -5.37 -9.68
C GLU A 47 21.55 -6.89 -9.57
N ASP A 48 20.45 -7.43 -9.05
CA ASP A 48 20.31 -8.87 -8.92
C ASP A 48 20.13 -9.54 -10.29
N ARG A 49 21.03 -10.49 -10.57
CA ARG A 49 21.05 -11.33 -11.77
C ARG A 49 20.90 -12.81 -11.44
N SER A 50 20.63 -13.16 -10.19
CA SER A 50 20.52 -14.53 -9.69
C SER A 50 19.36 -15.33 -10.30
N GLY A 51 18.46 -14.65 -11.03
CA GLY A 51 17.23 -15.23 -11.57
C GLY A 51 16.12 -15.38 -10.51
N GLN A 52 16.39 -14.98 -9.26
CA GLN A 52 15.41 -14.89 -8.17
C GLN A 52 15.02 -13.42 -7.95
N ALA A 53 14.56 -12.77 -9.02
CA ALA A 53 14.15 -11.36 -8.96
C ALA A 53 13.12 -11.15 -7.85
N GLU A 54 13.38 -10.23 -6.92
CA GLU A 54 12.39 -9.82 -5.94
C GLU A 54 11.18 -9.20 -6.65
N LYS A 55 10.00 -9.48 -6.13
CA LYS A 55 8.75 -8.94 -6.68
C LYS A 55 8.42 -7.63 -5.97
N CYS A 56 8.18 -6.57 -6.73
CA CYS A 56 7.66 -5.33 -6.16
C CYS A 56 6.20 -5.56 -5.74
N VAL A 57 5.94 -5.66 -4.43
CA VAL A 57 4.61 -5.96 -3.89
C VAL A 57 3.58 -4.84 -4.11
N ILE A 58 4.03 -3.65 -4.51
CA ILE A 58 3.16 -2.50 -4.80
C ILE A 58 2.50 -2.65 -6.18
N CYS A 59 3.27 -2.95 -7.23
CA CYS A 59 2.74 -3.14 -8.59
C CYS A 59 2.50 -4.61 -8.96
N LEU A 60 2.95 -5.54 -8.11
CA LEU A 60 2.88 -6.98 -8.33
C LEU A 60 3.65 -7.47 -9.57
N ASP A 61 4.72 -6.77 -9.95
CA ASP A 61 5.62 -7.15 -11.04
C ASP A 61 7.06 -7.43 -10.53
N GLU A 62 7.85 -8.16 -11.30
CA GLU A 62 9.24 -8.50 -10.98
C GLU A 62 10.18 -7.30 -11.16
N LEU A 63 11.14 -7.16 -10.24
CA LEU A 63 12.25 -6.21 -10.39
C LEU A 63 13.28 -6.79 -11.36
N LYS A 64 13.50 -6.13 -12.49
CA LYS A 64 14.43 -6.59 -13.53
C LYS A 64 15.79 -5.95 -13.34
N TYR A 65 16.82 -6.65 -13.82
CA TYR A 65 18.17 -6.10 -13.83
C TYR A 65 18.17 -4.73 -14.54
N ASN A 66 18.81 -3.75 -13.89
CA ASN A 66 18.90 -2.37 -14.34
C ASN A 66 17.59 -1.57 -14.28
N ASP A 67 16.55 -2.05 -13.58
CA ASP A 67 15.39 -1.21 -13.26
C ASP A 67 15.75 -0.12 -12.24
N ASP A 68 14.99 0.98 -12.28
CA ASP A 68 15.03 2.00 -11.24
C ASP A 68 14.32 1.48 -9.99
N ALA A 69 15.12 1.22 -8.97
CA ALA A 69 14.66 0.66 -7.70
C ALA A 69 15.08 1.53 -6.52
N SER A 70 14.48 1.26 -5.37
CA SER A 70 14.92 1.77 -4.08
C SER A 70 14.87 0.66 -3.04
N LYS A 71 15.91 0.59 -2.21
CA LYS A 71 15.99 -0.31 -1.04
C LYS A 71 15.73 0.49 0.21
N LEU A 72 14.69 0.13 0.95
CA LEU A 72 14.39 0.75 2.24
C LEU A 72 15.38 0.28 3.32
N ALA A 73 15.45 1.00 4.44
CA ALA A 73 16.31 0.64 5.57
C ALA A 73 15.97 -0.74 6.18
N CYS A 74 14.74 -1.23 5.99
CA CYS A 74 14.33 -2.57 6.38
C CYS A 74 14.83 -3.69 5.42
N GLY A 75 15.50 -3.34 4.32
CA GLY A 75 16.16 -4.27 3.41
C GLY A 75 15.36 -4.65 2.15
N HIS A 76 14.08 -4.29 2.07
CA HIS A 76 13.20 -4.63 0.93
C HIS A 76 13.41 -3.70 -0.27
N ASP A 77 13.47 -4.27 -1.48
CA ASP A 77 13.53 -3.53 -2.75
C ASP A 77 12.12 -3.30 -3.35
N PHE A 78 11.95 -2.13 -3.98
CA PHE A 78 10.75 -1.75 -4.74
C PHE A 78 11.16 -0.98 -5.99
N HIS A 79 10.28 -0.90 -7.00
CA HIS A 79 10.44 0.10 -8.06
C HIS A 79 10.40 1.49 -7.43
N PHE A 80 11.34 2.36 -7.85
CA PHE A 80 11.50 3.68 -7.25
C PHE A 80 10.18 4.47 -7.25
N GLU A 81 9.51 4.53 -8.40
CA GLU A 81 8.24 5.27 -8.54
C GLU A 81 7.10 4.62 -7.73
N CYS A 82 7.08 3.29 -7.62
CA CYS A 82 6.05 2.60 -6.84
C CYS A 82 6.14 2.97 -5.36
N ILE A 83 7.33 2.88 -4.76
CA ILE A 83 7.49 3.21 -3.34
C ILE A 83 7.39 4.71 -3.08
N LYS A 84 7.86 5.56 -3.99
CA LYS A 84 7.68 7.02 -3.90
C LYS A 84 6.20 7.39 -3.85
N ASN A 85 5.42 6.93 -4.82
CA ASN A 85 3.98 7.22 -4.87
C ASN A 85 3.22 6.61 -3.69
N TRP A 86 3.64 5.44 -3.22
CA TRP A 86 3.05 4.83 -2.03
C TRP A 86 3.24 5.72 -0.79
N LEU A 87 4.46 6.20 -0.53
CA LEU A 87 4.77 7.04 0.64
C LEU A 87 4.09 8.42 0.62
N ILE A 88 3.75 8.93 -0.57
CA ILE A 88 2.99 10.20 -0.71
C ILE A 88 1.54 10.04 -0.23
N VAL A 89 0.99 8.83 -0.24
CA VAL A 89 -0.45 8.59 0.00
C VAL A 89 -0.73 7.71 1.21
N HIS A 90 0.22 6.86 1.65
CA HIS A 90 -0.03 5.76 2.61
C HIS A 90 0.97 5.65 3.79
N THR A 91 1.47 6.76 4.32
CA THR A 91 2.00 6.78 5.71
C THR A 91 0.95 7.28 6.67
#